data_AF-A0A0K8Q7T8-F1
#
_entry.id   AF-A0A0K8Q7T8-F1
#
_cell.length_a   1.000
_cell.length_b   1.000
_cell.length_c   1.000
_cell.angle_alpha   90.00
_cell.angle_beta   90.00
_cell.angle_gamma   90.00
#
_symmetry.space_group_name_H-M   'P 1'
#
loop_
_entity.id
_entity.type
_entity.pdbx_description
1 polymer ?
#
loop_
_entity_poly.entity_id
_entity_poly.type
_entity_poly.pdbx_seq_one_letter_code
_entity_poly.pdbx_strand_id
1 'polypeptide(L)'
;MPTLAPEALAAEWVEGADVLYIGKAGPGSKGNRGLRRQIQEFFDFGQGKPPGHWDGRLIWQLADADSLIVAWKELPAEQLTLAEASYHAGFRQEYGRLPFANLVQARTKGN
;
A
#
# COMPACT_ATOMS: atom_id res chain seq x y z
N MET A 1 -17.45 -0.58 -2.34
CA MET A 1 -16.04 -1.02 -2.45
C MET A 1 -16.00 -2.31 -3.26
N PRO A 2 -15.16 -2.42 -4.28
CA PRO A 2 -14.98 -3.67 -5.01
C PRO A 2 -14.15 -4.63 -4.15
N THR A 3 -14.84 -5.63 -3.63
CA THR A 3 -14.29 -6.70 -2.80
C THR A 3 -13.72 -7.81 -3.68
N LEU A 4 -12.69 -8.49 -3.18
CA LEU A 4 -12.24 -9.76 -3.74
C LEU A 4 -13.07 -10.90 -3.13
N ALA A 5 -13.19 -12.01 -3.86
CA ALA A 5 -13.75 -13.23 -3.28
C ALA A 5 -12.85 -13.75 -2.14
N PRO A 6 -13.39 -14.45 -1.13
CA PRO A 6 -12.61 -14.98 -0.01
C PRO A 6 -11.39 -15.81 -0.43
N GLU A 7 -11.52 -16.60 -1.51
CA GLU A 7 -10.44 -17.43 -2.03
C GLU A 7 -9.31 -16.58 -2.62
N ALA A 8 -9.65 -15.49 -3.29
CA ALA A 8 -8.68 -14.54 -3.82
C ALA A 8 -8.01 -13.72 -2.71
N LEU A 9 -8.70 -13.45 -1.60
CA LEU A 9 -8.09 -12.84 -0.41
C LEU A 9 -7.11 -13.79 0.27
N ALA A 10 -7.54 -15.03 0.52
CA ALA A 10 -6.70 -16.05 1.13
C ALA A 10 -5.47 -16.33 0.28
N ALA A 11 -5.61 -16.29 -1.05
CA ALA A 11 -4.50 -16.45 -1.97
C ALA A 11 -3.44 -15.36 -1.82
N GLU A 12 -3.77 -14.14 -1.34
CA GLU A 12 -2.82 -13.04 -1.12
C GLU A 12 -2.25 -12.98 0.30
N TRP A 13 -2.79 -13.76 1.24
CA TRP A 13 -2.31 -13.80 2.61
C TRP A 13 -0.84 -14.27 2.67
N VAL A 14 -0.08 -13.66 3.58
CA VAL A 14 1.34 -13.95 3.82
C VAL A 14 1.51 -14.33 5.29
N GLU A 15 1.71 -15.61 5.54
CA GLU A 15 1.85 -16.12 6.90
C GLU A 15 3.12 -15.57 7.57
N GLY A 16 2.99 -15.10 8.81
CA GLY A 16 4.09 -14.56 9.61
C GLY A 16 4.55 -13.14 9.24
N ALA A 17 3.89 -12.45 8.32
CA ALA A 17 4.22 -11.07 7.96
C ALA A 17 3.44 -10.03 8.79
N ASP A 18 4.15 -9.16 9.49
CA ASP A 18 3.55 -8.04 10.24
C ASP A 18 3.15 -6.85 9.34
N VAL A 19 3.76 -6.74 8.15
CA VAL A 19 3.55 -5.64 7.21
C VAL A 19 2.58 -6.08 6.11
N LEU A 20 1.37 -5.50 6.12
CA LEU A 20 0.29 -5.87 5.20
C LEU A 20 0.24 -5.01 3.93
N TYR A 21 0.81 -3.80 3.97
CA TYR A 21 0.81 -2.87 2.86
C TYR A 21 2.02 -1.92 2.92
N ILE A 22 2.61 -1.66 1.75
CA ILE A 22 3.65 -0.67 1.56
C ILE A 22 3.22 0.23 0.40
N GLY A 23 3.24 1.53 0.62
CA GLY A 23 2.94 2.51 -0.42
C GLY A 23 3.80 3.75 -0.24
N LYS A 24 3.80 4.61 -1.26
CA LYS A 24 4.48 5.91 -1.18
C LYS A 24 3.49 7.06 -1.13
N ALA A 25 3.95 8.13 -0.48
CA ALA A 25 3.31 9.42 -0.56
C ALA A 25 4.27 10.46 -1.14
N GLY A 26 3.95 11.00 -2.31
CA GLY A 26 4.74 12.05 -2.97
C GLY A 26 3.90 13.27 -3.33
N PRO A 27 4.52 14.44 -3.57
CA PRO A 27 3.86 15.75 -3.73
C PRO A 27 2.81 15.83 -4.85
N GLY A 28 2.73 14.81 -5.71
CA GLY A 28 1.87 14.77 -6.88
C GLY A 28 2.33 15.73 -7.98
N SER A 29 1.67 15.68 -9.13
CA SER A 29 2.02 16.52 -10.29
C SER A 29 1.85 18.03 -10.05
N LYS A 30 1.07 18.42 -9.04
CA LYS A 30 0.78 19.82 -8.68
C LYS A 30 1.45 20.29 -7.39
N GLY A 31 2.28 19.47 -6.74
CA GLY A 31 2.97 19.84 -5.50
C GLY A 31 2.12 19.89 -4.23
N ASN A 32 0.80 19.67 -4.33
CA ASN A 32 -0.16 19.88 -3.24
C ASN A 32 -0.63 18.59 -2.56
N ARG A 33 -0.02 17.45 -2.89
CA ARG A 33 -0.41 16.13 -2.38
C ARG A 33 0.65 15.60 -1.42
N GLY A 34 0.64 16.05 -0.17
CA GLY A 34 1.58 15.58 0.85
C GLY A 34 1.21 14.22 1.47
N LEU A 35 2.05 13.75 2.40
CA LEU A 35 1.83 12.53 3.19
C LEU A 35 0.46 12.50 3.89
N ARG A 36 0.14 13.56 4.64
CA ARG A 36 -1.14 13.70 5.36
C ARG A 36 -2.35 13.49 4.44
N ARG A 37 -2.30 14.06 3.23
CA ARG A 37 -3.40 13.95 2.27
C ARG A 37 -3.54 12.52 1.73
N GLN A 38 -2.43 11.85 1.44
CA GLN A 38 -2.47 10.47 0.96
C GLN A 38 -2.94 9.49 2.04
N ILE A 39 -2.53 9.70 3.30
CA ILE A 39 -3.07 8.95 4.44
C ILE A 39 -4.58 9.17 4.56
N GLN A 40 -5.04 10.43 4.49
CA GLN A 40 -6.47 10.74 4.53
C GLN A 40 -7.26 10.08 3.39
N GLU A 41 -6.75 10.15 2.16
CA GLU A 41 -7.35 9.50 0.98
C GLU A 41 -7.42 7.97 1.14
N PHE A 42 -6.41 7.36 1.77
CA PHE A 42 -6.41 5.93 2.08
C PHE A 42 -7.53 5.55 3.08
N PHE A 43 -7.69 6.31 4.16
CA PHE A 43 -8.77 6.09 5.14
C PHE A 43 -10.16 6.40 4.58
N ASP A 44 -10.32 7.51 3.84
CA ASP A 44 -11.59 7.88 3.23
C ASP A 44 -12.06 6.80 2.24
N PHE A 45 -11.13 6.18 1.52
CA PHE A 45 -11.42 5.03 0.69
C PHE A 45 -11.95 3.84 1.49
N GLY A 46 -11.32 3.49 2.62
CA GLY A 46 -11.85 2.45 3.52
C GLY A 46 -13.27 2.70 4.01
N GLN A 47 -13.64 3.98 4.14
CA GLN A 47 -14.97 4.42 4.55
C GLN A 47 -15.98 4.53 3.39
N GLY A 48 -15.64 4.09 2.18
CA GLY A 48 -16.55 4.14 1.04
C GLY A 48 -16.62 5.50 0.33
N LYS A 49 -15.75 6.46 0.65
CA LYS A 49 -15.79 7.82 0.08
C LYS A 49 -14.97 7.91 -1.21
N PRO A 50 -15.38 8.75 -2.18
CA PRO A 50 -14.58 9.07 -3.36
C PRO A 50 -13.44 10.07 -3.05
N PRO A 51 -12.38 10.16 -3.88
CA PRO A 51 -12.03 9.30 -5.01
C PRO A 51 -11.33 8.01 -4.56
N GLY A 52 -11.63 6.90 -5.23
CA GLY A 52 -11.04 5.61 -4.89
C GLY A 52 -9.68 5.40 -5.54
N HIS A 53 -8.60 5.61 -4.78
CA HIS A 53 -7.33 4.96 -5.11
C HIS A 53 -7.46 3.46 -4.90
N TRP A 54 -7.05 2.67 -5.90
CA TRP A 54 -7.29 1.22 -5.92
C TRP A 54 -6.29 0.42 -5.07
N ASP A 55 -5.13 1.02 -4.78
CA ASP A 55 -4.04 0.37 -4.09
C ASP A 55 -4.33 0.22 -2.60
N GLY A 56 -3.97 -0.93 -2.04
CA GLY A 56 -4.17 -1.21 -0.61
C GLY A 56 -5.59 -1.59 -0.21
N ARG A 57 -6.55 -1.70 -1.15
CA ARG A 57 -7.97 -1.99 -0.84
C ARG A 57 -8.23 -3.29 -0.07
N LEU A 58 -7.30 -4.24 -0.13
CA LEU A 58 -7.41 -5.51 0.60
C LEU A 58 -7.37 -5.30 2.11
N ILE A 59 -6.71 -4.24 2.60
CA ILE A 59 -6.70 -3.87 4.02
C ILE A 59 -8.12 -3.75 4.57
N TRP A 60 -9.01 -3.11 3.82
CA TRP A 60 -10.39 -2.85 4.24
C TRP A 60 -11.31 -4.08 4.17
N GLN A 61 -10.78 -5.25 3.78
CA GLN A 61 -11.51 -6.52 3.81
C GLN A 61 -11.13 -7.38 5.02
N LEU A 62 -10.20 -6.91 5.86
CA LEU A 62 -9.87 -7.53 7.14
C LEU A 62 -10.94 -7.19 8.18
N ALA A 63 -11.27 -8.17 9.03
CA ALA A 63 -12.29 -7.99 10.07
C ALA A 63 -11.85 -6.98 11.15
N ASP A 64 -10.54 -6.86 11.35
CA ASP A 64 -9.85 -6.05 12.35
C ASP A 64 -9.03 -4.92 11.72
N ALA A 65 -9.44 -4.44 10.54
CA ALA A 65 -8.74 -3.39 9.80
C ALA A 65 -8.57 -2.08 10.59
N ASP A 66 -9.46 -1.82 11.55
CA ASP A 66 -9.44 -0.66 12.45
C ASP A 66 -8.40 -0.75 13.58
N SER A 67 -7.87 -1.95 13.83
CA SER A 67 -6.80 -2.20 14.81
C SER A 67 -5.38 -2.03 14.25
N LEU A 68 -5.26 -1.89 12.92
CA LEU A 68 -3.98 -1.80 12.25
C LEU A 68 -3.26 -0.49 12.54
N ILE A 69 -1.94 -0.57 12.68
CA ILE A 69 -1.07 0.58 12.88
C ILE A 69 -0.60 1.11 11.52
N VAL A 70 -0.81 2.40 11.28
CA VAL A 70 -0.23 3.11 10.13
C VAL A 70 1.01 3.86 10.58
N ALA A 71 2.16 3.50 10.00
CA ALA A 71 3.44 4.15 10.23
C ALA A 71 3.97 4.79 8.94
N TRP A 72 4.84 5.79 9.06
CA TRP A 72 5.47 6.44 7.91
C TRP A 72 6.95 6.75 8.18
N LYS A 73 7.71 6.84 7.09
CA LYS A 73 9.10 7.28 7.07
C LYS A 73 9.25 8.38 6.03
N GLU A 74 9.75 9.53 6.45
CA GLU A 74 10.00 10.65 5.54
C GLU A 74 11.26 10.40 4.71
N LEU A 75 11.16 10.71 3.41
CA LEU A 75 12.24 10.59 2.44
C LEU A 75 12.16 11.75 1.45
N PRO A 76 13.29 12.17 0.85
CA PRO A 76 13.28 13.11 -0.27
C PRO A 76 12.42 12.59 -1.42
N ALA A 77 11.73 13.50 -2.12
CA ALA A 77 10.73 13.15 -3.13
C ALA A 77 11.32 12.29 -4.26
N GLU A 78 12.56 12.56 -4.65
CA GLU A 78 13.33 11.85 -5.66
C GLU A 78 13.67 10.40 -5.25
N GLN A 79 13.68 10.09 -3.95
CA GLN A 79 13.99 8.76 -3.43
C GLN A 79 12.75 7.88 -3.26
N LEU A 80 11.54 8.45 -3.23
CA LEU A 80 10.30 7.73 -2.91
C LEU A 80 10.05 6.52 -3.81
N THR A 81 10.23 6.66 -5.13
CA THR A 81 9.99 5.56 -6.08
C THR A 81 11.03 4.46 -5.94
N LEU A 82 12.29 4.81 -5.71
CA LEU A 82 13.34 3.82 -5.46
C LEU A 82 13.10 3.07 -4.16
N ALA A 83 12.79 3.80 -3.07
CA ALA A 83 12.54 3.22 -1.76
C ALA A 83 11.34 2.26 -1.77
N GLU A 84 10.22 2.65 -2.39
CA GLU A 84 9.05 1.78 -2.54
C GLU A 84 9.39 0.48 -3.28
N ALA A 85 10.09 0.58 -4.41
CA ALA A 85 10.53 -0.59 -5.18
C ALA A 85 11.49 -1.48 -4.37
N SER A 86 12.43 -0.89 -3.63
CA SER A 86 13.37 -1.61 -2.76
C SER A 86 12.65 -2.32 -1.61
N TYR A 87 11.68 -1.68 -0.95
CA TYR A 87 10.91 -2.32 0.12
C TYR A 87 10.07 -3.48 -0.40
N HIS A 88 9.44 -3.35 -1.56
CA HIS A 88 8.71 -4.46 -2.19
C HIS A 88 9.66 -5.61 -2.56
N ALA A 89 10.85 -5.29 -3.08
CA ALA A 89 11.85 -6.30 -3.42
C ALA A 89 12.37 -7.03 -2.17
N GLY A 90 12.67 -6.30 -1.09
CA GLY A 90 13.09 -6.87 0.18
C GLY A 90 12.03 -7.77 0.82
N PHE A 91 10.77 -7.32 0.84
CA PHE A 91 9.66 -8.15 1.33
C PHE A 91 9.52 -9.43 0.49
N ARG A 92 9.64 -9.34 -0.83
CA ARG A 92 9.58 -10.51 -1.72
C ARG A 92 10.77 -11.46 -1.55
N GLN A 93 11.95 -10.94 -1.23
CA GLN A 93 13.11 -11.77 -0.92
C GLN A 93 12.89 -12.58 0.36
N GLU A 94 12.26 -11.99 1.37
CA GLU A 94 11.97 -12.64 2.65
C GLU A 94 10.81 -13.64 2.55
N TYR A 95 9.67 -13.22 1.98
CA TYR A 95 8.41 -13.97 2.02
C TYR A 95 8.03 -14.64 0.69
N GLY A 96 8.81 -14.45 -0.38
CA GLY A 96 8.55 -15.00 -1.72
C GLY A 96 7.46 -14.29 -2.53
N ARG A 97 6.72 -13.35 -1.93
CA ARG A 97 5.59 -12.62 -2.54
C ARG A 97 5.52 -11.17 -2.06
N LEU A 98 4.53 -10.39 -2.49
CA LEU A 98 4.32 -9.01 -2.01
C LEU A 98 3.51 -9.00 -0.70
N PRO A 99 3.52 -7.88 0.06
CA PRO A 99 2.60 -7.70 1.19
C PRO A 99 1.15 -7.92 0.75
N PHE A 100 0.32 -8.40 1.68
CA PHE A 100 -1.08 -8.80 1.44
C PHE A 100 -1.86 -7.84 0.52
N ALA A 101 -1.77 -6.53 0.75
CA ALA A 101 -2.53 -5.53 0.01
C ALA A 101 -1.78 -4.89 -1.18
N ASN A 102 -0.60 -5.39 -1.53
CA ASN A 102 0.19 -4.98 -2.69
C ASN A 102 0.06 -6.01 -3.83
N LEU A 103 -0.82 -5.75 -4.80
CA LEU A 103 -1.05 -6.67 -5.93
C LEU A 103 -0.06 -6.48 -7.09
N VAL A 104 0.61 -5.34 -7.15
CA VAL A 104 1.58 -5.01 -8.21
C VAL A 104 2.87 -4.51 -7.59
N GLN A 105 4.00 -5.06 -8.02
CA GLN A 105 5.32 -4.64 -7.56
C GLN A 105 5.66 -3.28 -8.17
N ALA A 106 6.06 -2.33 -7.32
CA ALA A 106 6.60 -1.05 -7.78
C ALA A 106 7.87 -1.28 -8.59
N ARG A 107 8.01 -0.54 -9.69
CA ARG A 107 9.17 -0.59 -10.56
C ARG A 107 9.80 0.79 -10.63
N THR A 108 11.12 0.85 -10.60
CA THR A 108 11.83 2.02 -11.10
C THR A 108 11.66 2.01 -12.62
N LYS A 109 11.34 3.16 -13.24
CA LYS A 109 11.47 3.27 -14.70
C LYS A 109 12.93 2.99 -15.01
N GLY A 110 13.20 1.91 -15.73
CA GLY A 110 14.54 1.57 -16.19
C GLY A 110 15.07 2.70 -17.08
N ASN A 111 16.35 2.99 -16.91
CA ASN A 111 17.14 3.70 -17.92
C ASN A 111 17.17 2.89 -19.22
#